data_AF-A0ABD2YTS2-F1
#
_entry.id   AF-A0ABD2YTS2-F1
#
_cell.length_a   1.000
_cell.length_b   1.000
_cell.length_c   1.000
_cell.angle_alpha   90.00
_cell.angle_beta   90.00
_cell.angle_gamma   90.00
#
_symmetry.space_group_name_H-M   'P 1'
#
loop_
_entity.id
_entity.type
_entity.pdbx_description
1 polymer ?
#
loop_
_entity_poly.entity_id
_entity_poly.type
_entity_poly.pdbx_seq_one_letter_code
_entity_poly.pdbx_strand_id
1 'polypeptide(L)'
;MMILEMVGGRKNINVQVDHTSEIYFPHWIYNRLELNDEMGIQGITNEDEHERVKKMIIVGLWCIQIEPARRPSMSRVVEMLEGSLFSLQIPPKPILSSPSRSVVDSTS
;
A
#
# COMPACT_ATOMS: atom_id res chain seq x y z
N MET A 1 -2.51 -5.00 8.84
CA MET A 1 -3.37 -4.07 8.06
C MET A 1 -4.19 -4.94 7.14
N MET A 2 -5.39 -5.29 7.57
CA MET A 2 -6.10 -6.48 7.05
C MET A 2 -6.48 -6.36 5.57
N ILE A 3 -7.03 -5.22 5.14
CA ILE A 3 -7.45 -5.02 3.75
C ILE A 3 -6.29 -5.13 2.76
N LEU A 4 -5.09 -4.67 3.14
CA LEU A 4 -3.89 -4.76 2.31
C LEU A 4 -3.36 -6.21 2.23
N GLU A 5 -3.51 -6.99 3.30
CA GLU A 5 -3.17 -8.42 3.30
C GLU A 5 -4.11 -9.23 2.41
N MET A 6 -5.41 -8.90 2.42
CA MET A 6 -6.38 -9.53 1.53
C MET A 6 -6.05 -9.26 0.07
N VAL A 7 -5.79 -7.99 -0.27
CA VAL A 7 -5.49 -7.58 -1.65
C VAL A 7 -4.15 -8.13 -2.12
N GLY A 8 -3.13 -8.11 -1.27
CA GLY A 8 -1.80 -8.58 -1.63
C GLY A 8 -1.65 -10.10 -1.65
N GLY A 9 -2.63 -10.85 -1.10
CA GLY A 9 -2.53 -12.31 -0.93
C GLY A 9 -1.33 -12.74 -0.07
N ARG A 10 -0.73 -11.81 0.67
CA ARG A 10 0.51 -12.00 1.42
C ARG A 10 0.50 -11.16 2.69
N LYS A 11 1.33 -11.53 3.67
CA LYS A 11 1.51 -10.73 4.90
C LYS A 11 2.10 -9.35 4.56
N ASN A 12 1.73 -8.33 5.33
CA ASN A 12 2.24 -6.96 5.11
C ASN A 12 3.77 -6.86 5.21
N ILE A 13 4.37 -7.72 6.04
CA ILE A 13 5.81 -7.91 6.12
C ILE A 13 6.12 -9.31 5.60
N ASN A 14 6.91 -9.40 4.54
CA ASN A 14 7.43 -10.65 4.02
C ASN A 14 8.93 -10.52 3.78
N VAL A 15 9.73 -11.25 4.57
CA VAL A 15 11.20 -11.22 4.45
C VAL A 15 11.74 -12.17 3.38
N GLN A 16 10.89 -13.02 2.79
CA GLN A 16 11.25 -14.01 1.76
C GLN A 16 10.99 -13.49 0.34
N VAL A 17 11.07 -12.17 0.13
CA VAL A 17 10.85 -11.52 -1.17
C VAL A 17 12.16 -11.33 -1.93
N ASP A 18 12.08 -11.27 -3.27
CA ASP A 18 13.25 -11.15 -4.15
C ASP A 18 13.98 -9.80 -4.00
N HIS A 19 13.24 -8.72 -3.74
CA HIS A 19 13.79 -7.38 -3.55
C HIS A 19 13.43 -6.80 -2.18
N THR A 20 14.41 -6.14 -1.54
CA THR A 20 14.23 -5.52 -0.22
C THR A 20 13.14 -4.43 -0.22
N SER A 21 12.91 -3.79 -1.37
CA SER A 21 11.82 -2.83 -1.58
C SER A 21 10.43 -3.44 -1.41
N GLU A 22 10.29 -4.77 -1.50
CA GLU A 22 9.02 -5.49 -1.36
C GLU A 22 8.74 -5.98 0.06
N ILE A 23 9.72 -5.90 0.97
CA ILE A 23 9.60 -6.48 2.31
C ILE A 23 8.37 -5.94 3.03
N TYR A 24 8.12 -4.63 2.87
CA TYR A 24 6.95 -3.97 3.39
C TYR A 24 5.96 -3.68 2.26
N PHE A 25 4.94 -4.52 2.16
CA PHE A 25 3.93 -4.47 1.11
C PHE A 25 3.26 -3.09 0.93
N PRO A 26 2.87 -2.37 2.00
CA PRO A 26 2.26 -1.04 1.86
C PRO A 26 3.17 -0.01 1.17
N HIS A 27 4.48 -0.05 1.41
CA HIS A 27 5.44 0.84 0.73
C HIS A 27 5.62 0.43 -0.74
N TRP A 28 5.75 -0.87 -0.99
CA TRP A 28 5.89 -1.42 -2.34
C TRP A 28 4.68 -1.08 -3.24
N ILE A 29 3.46 -1.33 -2.75
CA ILE A 29 2.23 -1.09 -3.53
C ILE A 29 1.98 0.40 -3.76
N TYR A 30 2.37 1.26 -2.81
CA TYR A 30 2.28 2.71 -2.98
C TYR A 30 3.10 3.19 -4.17
N ASN A 31 4.34 2.69 -4.33
CA ASN A 31 5.19 3.06 -5.46
C ASN A 31 4.59 2.62 -6.80
N ARG A 32 4.00 1.42 -6.89
CA ARG A 32 3.31 0.96 -8.10
C ARG A 32 2.09 1.81 -8.43
N LEU A 33 1.34 2.20 -7.40
CA LEU A 33 0.16 3.06 -7.55
C LEU A 33 0.53 4.44 -8.13
N GLU A 34 1.66 5.04 -7.71
CA GLU A 34 2.15 6.31 -8.26
C GLU A 34 2.60 6.20 -9.72
N LEU A 35 3.20 5.06 -10.09
CA LEU A 35 3.71 4.82 -11.45
C LEU A 35 2.62 4.46 -12.45
N ASN A 36 1.36 4.28 -11.98
CA ASN A 36 0.25 3.70 -12.75
C ASN A 36 0.65 2.40 -13.46
N ASP A 37 1.59 1.67 -12.84
CA ASP A 37 2.12 0.40 -13.32
C ASP A 37 1.12 -0.72 -13.00
N GLU A 38 1.22 -1.85 -13.71
CA GLU A 38 0.45 -3.04 -13.36
C GLU A 38 0.74 -3.40 -11.90
N MET A 39 -0.31 -3.46 -11.06
CA MET A 39 -0.15 -3.63 -9.62
C MET A 39 0.51 -4.97 -9.24
N GLY A 40 0.69 -5.89 -10.20
CA GLY A 40 1.35 -7.19 -9.99
C GLY A 40 0.57 -8.09 -9.03
N ILE A 41 -0.72 -7.81 -8.83
CA ILE A 41 -1.61 -8.58 -7.97
C ILE A 41 -2.22 -9.70 -8.79
N GLN A 42 -2.03 -10.93 -8.32
CA GLN A 42 -2.48 -12.13 -9.02
C GLN A 42 -4.01 -12.27 -8.93
N GLY A 43 -4.63 -12.74 -10.02
CA GLY A 43 -6.06 -13.04 -10.05
C GLY A 43 -6.97 -11.88 -10.48
N ILE A 44 -6.42 -10.76 -10.96
CA ILE A 44 -7.19 -9.69 -11.60
C ILE A 44 -7.38 -10.06 -13.07
N THR A 45 -8.62 -10.25 -13.49
CA THR A 45 -8.95 -10.76 -14.84
C THR A 45 -9.71 -9.76 -15.69
N ASN A 46 -10.31 -8.73 -15.08
CA ASN A 46 -11.10 -7.70 -15.75
C ASN A 46 -10.95 -6.32 -15.10
N GLU A 47 -11.47 -5.29 -15.76
CA GLU A 47 -11.37 -3.89 -15.30
C GLU A 47 -12.16 -3.65 -14.01
N ASP A 48 -13.32 -4.27 -13.81
CA ASP A 48 -14.11 -4.08 -12.58
C ASP A 48 -13.37 -4.60 -11.34
N GLU A 49 -12.68 -5.74 -11.47
CA GLU A 49 -11.80 -6.30 -10.43
C GLU A 49 -10.61 -5.38 -10.18
N HIS A 50 -10.00 -4.87 -11.25
CA HIS A 50 -8.89 -3.93 -11.18
C HIS A 50 -9.28 -2.65 -10.43
N GLU A 51 -10.44 -2.06 -10.73
CA GLU A 51 -10.98 -0.90 -10.03
C GLU A 51 -11.24 -1.19 -8.54
N ARG A 52 -11.84 -2.34 -8.22
CA ARG A 52 -12.08 -2.77 -6.83
C ARG A 52 -10.78 -2.92 -6.05
N VAL A 53 -9.78 -3.56 -6.64
CA VAL A 53 -8.45 -3.73 -6.03
C VAL A 53 -7.78 -2.37 -5.81
N LYS A 54 -7.77 -1.50 -6.82
CA LYS A 54 -7.20 -0.15 -6.71
C LYS A 54 -7.86 0.65 -5.59
N LYS A 55 -9.19 0.55 -5.49
CA LYS A 55 -9.98 1.18 -4.42
C LYS A 55 -9.58 0.66 -3.04
N MET A 56 -9.50 -0.66 -2.86
CA MET A 56 -9.11 -1.28 -1.60
C MET A 56 -7.69 -0.89 -1.17
N ILE A 57 -6.76 -0.74 -2.12
CA ILE A 57 -5.39 -0.27 -1.86
C ILE A 57 -5.42 1.17 -1.36
N ILE A 58 -6.08 2.08 -2.09
CA ILE A 58 -6.16 3.50 -1.72
C ILE A 58 -6.78 3.66 -0.33
N VAL A 59 -7.89 2.99 -0.06
CA VAL A 59 -8.54 2.99 1.27
C VAL A 59 -7.61 2.41 2.33
N GLY A 60 -6.96 1.28 2.05
CA GLY A 60 -5.99 0.68 2.94
C GLY A 60 -4.83 1.61 3.29
N LEU A 61 -4.32 2.36 2.31
CA LEU A 61 -3.25 3.33 2.48
C LEU A 61 -3.68 4.56 3.30
N TRP A 62 -4.96 4.96 3.24
CA TRP A 62 -5.53 6.00 4.10
C TRP A 62 -5.62 5.55 5.57
N CYS A 63 -6.04 4.30 5.82
CA CYS A 63 -6.21 3.75 7.17
C CYS A 63 -4.90 3.64 7.97
N ILE A 64 -3.75 3.65 7.28
CA ILE A 64 -2.45 3.35 7.86
C ILE A 64 -1.53 4.57 7.96
N GLN A 65 -2.08 5.76 7.66
CA GLN A 65 -1.36 7.01 7.76
C GLN A 65 -0.71 7.15 9.14
N ILE A 66 0.53 7.63 9.17
CA ILE A 66 1.28 7.80 10.41
C ILE A 66 0.52 8.78 11.32
N GLU A 67 0.09 9.91 10.75
CA GLU A 67 -0.72 10.93 11.42
C GLU A 67 -2.13 10.39 11.69
N PRO A 68 -2.53 10.19 12.97
CA PRO A 68 -3.85 9.67 13.32
C PRO A 68 -4.99 10.55 12.81
N ALA A 69 -4.81 11.87 12.80
CA ALA A 69 -5.83 12.82 12.33
C ALA A 69 -6.16 12.68 10.83
N ARG A 70 -5.27 12.03 10.05
CA ARG A 70 -5.49 11.76 8.62
C ARG A 70 -6.18 10.43 8.36
N ARG A 71 -6.35 9.58 9.38
CA ARG A 71 -7.02 8.29 9.20
C ARG A 71 -8.53 8.51 9.12
N PRO A 72 -9.22 7.93 8.13
CA PRO A 72 -10.67 8.01 8.05
C PRO A 72 -11.32 7.25 9.21
N SER A 73 -12.51 7.69 9.62
CA SER A 73 -13.37 6.89 10.50
C SER A 73 -13.84 5.61 9.77
N MET A 74 -14.27 4.60 10.53
CA MET A 74 -14.79 3.36 9.90
C MET A 74 -16.03 3.60 9.03
N SER A 75 -16.90 4.56 9.40
CA SER A 75 -18.03 4.95 8.54
C SER A 75 -17.54 5.50 7.20
N ARG A 76 -16.52 6.37 7.24
CA ARG A 76 -15.91 6.93 6.04
C ARG A 76 -15.19 5.86 5.20
N VAL A 77 -14.56 4.88 5.83
CA VAL A 77 -13.95 3.74 5.13
C VAL A 77 -14.99 2.96 4.34
N VAL A 78 -16.16 2.67 4.93
CA VAL A 78 -17.26 1.98 4.23
C VAL A 78 -17.77 2.82 3.06
N GLU A 79 -18.03 4.12 3.27
CA GLU A 79 -18.43 5.04 2.20
C GLU A 79 -17.42 5.06 1.04
N MET A 80 -16.12 5.07 1.35
CA MET A 80 -15.07 5.07 0.34
C MET A 80 -15.03 3.76 -0.46
N LEU A 81 -15.33 2.62 0.18
CA LEU A 81 -15.34 1.31 -0.48
C LEU A 81 -16.58 1.12 -1.37
N GLU A 82 -17.74 1.61 -0.93
CA GLU A 82 -19.01 1.55 -1.67
C GLU A 82 -19.07 2.61 -2.78
N GLY A 83 -18.39 3.75 -2.60
CA GLY A 83 -18.37 4.87 -3.53
C GLY A 83 -17.53 4.66 -4.79
N SER A 84 -17.46 5.67 -5.65
CA SER A 84 -16.72 5.63 -6.91
C SER A 84 -15.21 5.75 -6.72
N LEU A 85 -14.41 4.99 -7.47
CA LEU A 85 -12.96 5.11 -7.48
C LEU A 85 -12.49 6.54 -7.84
N PHE A 86 -13.19 7.21 -8.76
CA PHE A 86 -12.88 8.58 -9.20
C PHE A 86 -13.07 9.63 -8.10
N SER A 87 -13.78 9.30 -7.02
CA SER A 87 -13.94 10.18 -5.86
C SER A 87 -12.79 10.07 -4.85
N LEU A 88 -11.90 9.09 -5.04
CA LEU A 88 -10.79 8.83 -4.14
C LEU A 88 -9.51 9.52 -4.62
N GLN A 89 -8.79 10.09 -3.66
CA GLN A 89 -7.43 10.59 -3.87
C GLN A 89 -6.43 9.64 -3.24
N ILE A 90 -5.25 9.54 -3.86
CA ILE A 90 -4.12 8.80 -3.29
C ILE A 90 -3.70 9.53 -2.00
N PRO A 91 -3.61 8.83 -0.86
CA PRO A 91 -3.18 9.45 0.40
C PRO A 91 -1.74 9.92 0.30
N PRO A 92 -1.30 10.89 1.13
CA PRO A 92 0.08 11.33 1.12
C PRO A 92 1.05 10.20 1.51
N LYS A 93 2.20 10.15 0.83
CA LYS A 93 3.27 9.20 1.12
C LYS A 93 3.84 9.49 2.50
N PRO A 94 3.95 8.50 3.40
CA PRO A 94 4.65 8.68 4.65
C PRO A 94 6.13 8.98 4.36
N ILE A 95 6.63 10.13 4.81
CA ILE A 95 8.05 10.46 4.73
C ILE A 95 8.73 9.71 5.88
N LEU A 96 9.08 8.45 5.65
CA LEU A 96 9.95 7.72 6.55
C LEU A 96 11.38 8.15 6.23
N SER A 97 11.91 9.12 6.97
CA SER A 97 13.35 9.40 6.94
C SER A 97 14.08 8.18 7.51
N SER A 98 14.61 7.31 6.63
CA SER A 98 15.53 6.27 7.06
C SER A 98 16.83 6.95 7.52
N PRO A 99 17.36 6.65 8.73
CA PRO A 99 18.74 6.98 9.04
C PRO A 99 19.61 6.31 7.97
N SER A 100 20.57 7.05 7.42
CA SER A 100 21.58 6.48 6.55
C SER A 100 22.26 5.32 7.29
N ARG A 101 22.23 4.12 6.70
CA ARG A 101 22.97 2.98 7.21
C ARG A 101 24.45 3.33 7.10
N SER A 102 25.11 3.63 8.22
CA SER A 102 26.56 3.73 8.23
C SER A 102 27.11 2.36 7.82
N VAL A 103 27.78 2.31 6.67
CA VAL A 103 28.60 1.18 6.28
C VAL A 103 29.68 1.07 7.36
N VAL A 104 29.54 0.11 8.27
CA VAL A 104 30.66 -0.29 9.11
C VAL A 104 31.52 -1.15 8.21
N ASP A 105 32.61 -0.56 7.71
CA ASP A 105 33.71 -1.28 7.09
C ASP A 105 34.26 -2.26 8.13
N SER A 106 33.84 -3.51 8.05
CA SER A 106 34.52 -4.60 8.74
C SER A 106 35.79 -4.93 7.95
N THR A 107 36.86 -4.20 8.23
CA THR A 107 38.22 -4.66 7.91
C THR A 107 38.69 -5.55 9.06
N SER A 108 38.84 -6.85 8.83
CA SER A 108 39.76 -7.76 9.53
C SER A 108 40.01 -8.97 8.66
#